data_AF-A0A0C9TWU1-F1
#
_entry.id   AF-A0A0C9TWU1-F1
#
_cell.length_a   1.000
_cell.length_b   1.000
_cell.length_c   1.000
_cell.angle_alpha   90.00
_cell.angle_beta   90.00
_cell.angle_gamma   90.00
#
_symmetry.space_group_name_H-M   'P 1'
#
loop_
_entity.id
_entity.type
_entity.pdbx_description
1 polymer ?
#
loop_
_entity_poly.entity_id
_entity_poly.type
_entity_poly.pdbx_seq_one_letter_code
_entity_poly.pdbx_strand_id
1 'polypeptide(L)'
;MQRRDPTSPVAPLASFPSEPPPEHRSRAPEFYGFVAWTSTSVLFIVYVLWALLPDEYITWLGIQWYPSREWSLLLPAYSIVLVLLTYVVYFSLAIAHTPSFSDVSAIIDSKGHLPAPDASNPYLRHAGASTVPELYDIPIGIVNRVLYGPRVNCDTRTESHLNTVKYM
;
A
#
# COMPACT_ATOMS: atom_id res chain seq x y z
N MET A 1 -36.47 1.79 -24.25
CA MET A 1 -36.83 2.79 -23.22
C MET A 1 -37.82 2.15 -22.26
N GLN A 2 -37.38 1.78 -21.07
CA GLN A 2 -38.18 1.03 -20.10
C GLN A 2 -39.03 2.00 -19.30
N ARG A 3 -40.36 1.91 -19.48
CA ARG A 3 -41.34 2.75 -18.79
C ARG A 3 -41.32 2.40 -17.30
N ARG A 4 -40.87 3.34 -16.46
CA ARG A 4 -41.00 3.23 -15.00
C ARG A 4 -42.42 3.66 -14.66
N ASP A 5 -43.20 2.76 -14.09
CA ASP A 5 -44.51 3.11 -13.54
C ASP A 5 -44.31 4.02 -12.31
N PRO A 6 -45.16 5.05 -12.12
CA PRO A 6 -45.01 5.98 -11.02
C PRO A 6 -45.22 5.27 -9.68
N THR A 7 -44.30 5.49 -8.74
CA THR A 7 -44.37 5.00 -7.37
C THR A 7 -45.68 5.46 -6.73
N SER A 8 -46.60 4.52 -6.49
CA SER A 8 -47.89 4.76 -5.86
C SER A 8 -47.70 5.25 -4.41
N PRO A 9 -48.46 6.26 -3.93
CA PRO A 9 -48.31 6.82 -2.58
C PRO A 9 -48.67 5.87 -1.43
N VAL A 10 -49.15 4.64 -1.72
CA VAL A 10 -49.74 3.71 -0.74
C VAL A 10 -48.87 2.45 -0.51
N ALA A 11 -47.68 2.35 -1.11
CA ALA A 11 -46.74 1.27 -0.85
C ALA A 11 -45.47 1.77 -0.12
N PRO A 12 -45.01 1.07 0.93
CA PRO A 12 -44.16 1.64 1.96
C PRO A 12 -42.71 1.74 1.50
N LEU A 13 -42.06 2.80 1.99
CA LEU A 13 -40.63 3.00 2.20
C LEU A 13 -39.74 1.85 1.73
N ALA A 14 -38.83 2.14 0.78
CA ALA A 14 -37.69 1.28 0.49
C ALA A 14 -37.05 0.82 1.81
N SER A 15 -36.96 -0.48 2.03
CA SER A 15 -36.30 -1.05 3.20
C SER A 15 -34.83 -0.60 3.19
N PHE A 16 -34.45 0.17 4.21
CA PHE A 16 -33.06 0.52 4.47
C PHE A 16 -32.44 -0.51 5.42
N PRO A 17 -31.20 -0.98 5.16
CA PRO A 17 -30.37 -0.66 4.01
C PRO A 17 -30.89 -1.34 2.72
N SER A 18 -30.65 -0.69 1.58
CA SER A 18 -30.96 -1.24 0.25
C SER A 18 -30.38 -2.64 0.11
N GLU A 19 -31.23 -3.63 -0.22
CA GLU A 19 -30.74 -4.96 -0.56
C GLU A 19 -29.70 -4.82 -1.68
N PRO A 20 -28.50 -5.42 -1.53
CA PRO A 20 -27.52 -5.39 -2.60
C PRO A 20 -28.17 -5.99 -3.86
N PRO A 21 -27.91 -5.42 -5.05
CA PRO A 21 -28.45 -5.96 -6.29
C PRO A 21 -28.16 -7.46 -6.36
N PRO A 22 -29.08 -8.30 -6.88
CA PRO A 22 -28.88 -9.74 -6.94
C PRO A 22 -27.55 -10.00 -7.63
N GLU A 23 -26.57 -10.43 -6.83
CA GLU A 23 -25.19 -10.59 -7.24
C GLU A 23 -25.21 -11.68 -8.32
N HIS A 24 -25.26 -11.29 -9.59
CA HIS A 24 -24.93 -12.16 -10.71
C HIS A 24 -23.42 -12.39 -10.66
N ARG A 25 -22.96 -13.03 -9.60
CA ARG A 25 -21.61 -13.56 -9.49
C ARG A 25 -21.56 -14.66 -10.54
N SER A 26 -21.01 -14.30 -11.70
CA SER A 26 -20.74 -15.26 -12.76
C SER A 26 -20.04 -16.45 -12.12
N ARG A 27 -20.58 -17.66 -12.27
CA ARG A 27 -19.96 -18.91 -11.79
C ARG A 27 -18.65 -19.22 -12.52
N ALA A 28 -18.23 -18.40 -13.48
CA ALA A 28 -17.03 -18.64 -14.25
C ALA A 28 -15.74 -18.81 -13.39
N PRO A 29 -15.46 -17.98 -12.37
CA PRO A 29 -14.22 -18.08 -11.58
C PRO A 29 -14.10 -19.39 -10.78
N GLU A 30 -15.21 -19.93 -10.26
CA GLU A 30 -15.20 -21.19 -9.49
C GLU A 30 -14.88 -22.41 -10.38
N PHE A 31 -15.38 -22.44 -11.62
CA PHE A 31 -15.04 -23.50 -12.57
C PHE A 31 -13.57 -23.44 -13.01
N TYR A 32 -13.03 -22.25 -13.27
CA TYR A 32 -11.61 -22.11 -13.64
C TYR A 32 -10.69 -22.55 -12.50
N GLY A 33 -11.02 -22.18 -11.25
CA GLY A 33 -10.27 -22.63 -10.08
C GLY A 33 -10.25 -24.15 -9.94
N PHE A 34 -11.41 -24.80 -10.10
CA PHE A 34 -11.51 -26.26 -10.03
C PHE A 34 -10.70 -26.96 -11.14
N VAL A 35 -10.80 -26.48 -12.39
CA VAL A 35 -10.06 -27.04 -13.53
C VAL A 35 -8.56 -26.82 -13.36
N ALA A 36 -8.14 -25.62 -12.93
CA ALA A 36 -6.73 -25.31 -12.68
C ALA A 36 -6.16 -26.16 -11.54
N TRP A 37 -6.90 -26.34 -10.43
CA TRP A 37 -6.47 -27.17 -9.31
C TRP A 37 -6.37 -28.64 -9.68
N THR A 38 -7.39 -29.18 -10.37
CA THR A 38 -7.41 -30.59 -10.78
C THR A 38 -6.31 -30.87 -11.81
N SER A 39 -6.17 -30.02 -12.84
CA SER A 39 -5.13 -30.19 -13.86
C SER A 39 -3.72 -30.07 -13.27
N THR A 40 -3.48 -29.09 -12.40
CA THR A 40 -2.18 -28.93 -11.72
C THR A 40 -1.87 -30.11 -10.81
N SER A 41 -2.87 -30.64 -10.09
CA SER A 41 -2.69 -31.81 -9.23
C SER A 41 -2.34 -33.07 -10.04
N VAL A 42 -3.02 -33.31 -11.16
CA VAL A 42 -2.73 -34.44 -12.05
C VAL A 42 -1.32 -34.31 -12.64
N LEU A 43 -0.95 -33.14 -13.16
CA LEU A 43 0.38 -32.89 -13.68
C LEU A 43 1.46 -33.07 -12.60
N PHE A 44 1.20 -32.62 -11.38
CA PHE A 44 2.11 -32.79 -10.26
C PHE A 44 2.32 -34.27 -9.90
N ILE A 45 1.26 -35.07 -9.88
CA ILE A 45 1.37 -36.53 -9.65
C ILE A 45 2.19 -37.18 -10.76
N VAL A 46 1.92 -36.85 -12.03
CA VAL A 46 2.69 -37.35 -13.17
C VAL A 46 4.16 -36.95 -13.07
N TYR A 47 4.44 -35.72 -12.67
CA TYR A 47 5.79 -35.21 -12.45
C TYR A 47 6.52 -35.96 -11.32
N VAL A 48 5.87 -36.19 -10.17
CA VAL A 48 6.45 -36.95 -9.05
C VAL A 48 6.69 -38.41 -9.44
N LEU A 49 5.74 -39.03 -10.14
CA LEU A 49 5.93 -40.38 -10.67
C LEU A 49 7.11 -40.44 -11.62
N TRP A 50 7.23 -39.49 -12.56
CA TRP A 50 8.36 -39.40 -13.47
C TRP A 50 9.71 -39.18 -12.74
N ALA A 51 9.72 -38.36 -11.69
CA ALA A 51 10.92 -38.06 -10.92
C ALA A 51 11.41 -39.25 -10.06
N LEU A 52 10.49 -40.06 -9.53
CA LEU A 52 10.81 -41.13 -8.57
C LEU A 52 10.83 -42.55 -9.17
N LEU A 53 10.12 -42.81 -10.28
CA LEU A 53 10.09 -44.15 -10.87
C LEU A 53 11.46 -44.55 -11.45
N PRO A 54 11.87 -45.82 -11.31
CA PRO A 54 13.00 -46.41 -12.04
C PRO A 54 12.78 -46.46 -13.56
N ASP A 55 13.85 -46.54 -14.34
CA ASP A 55 13.82 -46.52 -15.81
C ASP A 55 13.09 -47.73 -16.40
N GLU A 56 13.13 -48.86 -15.70
CA GLU A 56 12.51 -50.12 -16.12
C GLU A 56 10.99 -49.97 -16.23
N TYR A 57 10.37 -49.20 -15.35
CA TYR A 57 8.92 -48.97 -15.36
C TYR A 57 8.52 -47.97 -16.46
N ILE A 58 9.33 -46.93 -16.69
CA ILE A 58 9.07 -45.90 -17.71
C ILE A 58 9.21 -46.50 -19.12
N THR A 59 10.22 -47.34 -19.33
CA THR A 59 10.43 -48.05 -20.59
C THR A 59 9.37 -49.12 -20.83
N TRP A 60 8.89 -49.79 -19.77
CA TRP A 60 7.73 -50.71 -19.86
C TRP A 60 6.43 -49.99 -20.25
N LEU A 61 6.23 -48.76 -19.79
CA LEU A 61 5.13 -47.88 -20.21
C LEU A 61 5.21 -47.44 -21.69
N GLY A 62 6.30 -47.79 -22.39
CA GLY A 62 6.50 -47.47 -23.81
C GLY A 62 7.12 -46.09 -24.07
N ILE A 63 7.60 -45.41 -23.02
CA ILE A 63 8.20 -44.07 -23.13
C ILE A 63 9.70 -44.24 -23.37
N GLN A 64 10.10 -44.12 -24.64
CA GLN A 64 11.50 -44.32 -25.06
C GLN A 64 12.34 -43.04 -24.98
N TRP A 65 11.71 -41.88 -24.95
CA TRP A 65 12.41 -40.59 -24.86
C TRP A 65 11.74 -39.69 -23.83
N TYR A 66 12.52 -39.26 -22.85
CA TYR A 66 12.13 -38.29 -21.82
C TYR A 66 13.37 -37.44 -21.43
N PRO A 67 13.20 -36.20 -20.91
CA PRO A 67 14.32 -35.31 -20.58
C PRO A 67 15.18 -35.86 -19.44
N SER A 68 16.42 -35.38 -19.25
CA SER A 68 17.30 -35.93 -18.20
C SER A 68 16.66 -35.82 -16.80
N ARG A 69 16.86 -36.83 -15.95
CA ARG A 69 16.28 -36.89 -14.59
C ARG A 69 16.70 -35.71 -13.71
N GLU A 70 17.82 -35.07 -14.03
CA GLU A 70 18.35 -33.88 -13.36
C GLU A 70 17.34 -32.75 -13.29
N TRP A 71 16.49 -32.61 -14.32
CA TRP A 71 15.44 -31.59 -14.38
C TRP A 71 14.42 -31.72 -13.24
N SER A 72 14.24 -32.93 -12.67
CA SER A 72 13.41 -33.12 -11.49
C SER A 72 13.94 -32.35 -10.27
N LEU A 73 15.25 -32.17 -10.15
CA LEU A 73 15.87 -31.40 -9.08
C LEU A 73 16.03 -29.92 -9.44
N LEU A 74 16.37 -29.63 -10.71
CA LEU A 74 16.57 -28.27 -11.17
C LEU A 74 15.29 -27.43 -11.07
N LEU A 75 14.13 -27.96 -11.48
CA LEU A 75 12.86 -27.22 -11.44
C LEU A 75 12.52 -26.67 -10.04
N PRO A 76 12.47 -27.48 -8.96
CA PRO A 76 12.18 -26.97 -7.62
C PRO A 76 13.30 -26.05 -7.09
N ALA A 77 14.57 -26.35 -7.40
CA ALA A 77 15.67 -25.49 -6.97
C ALA A 77 15.59 -24.08 -7.60
N TYR A 78 15.40 -23.99 -8.92
CA TYR A 78 15.23 -22.71 -9.61
C TYR A 78 13.94 -22.00 -9.20
N SER A 79 12.87 -22.72 -8.89
CA SER A 79 11.63 -22.11 -8.39
C SER A 79 11.87 -21.36 -7.07
N ILE A 80 12.59 -21.95 -6.12
CA ILE A 80 12.94 -21.29 -4.85
C ILE A 80 13.80 -20.05 -5.12
N VAL A 81 14.82 -20.17 -5.98
CA VAL A 81 15.68 -19.03 -6.35
C VAL A 81 14.87 -17.91 -6.99
N LEU A 82 13.92 -18.23 -7.87
CA LEU A 82 13.04 -17.23 -8.51
C LEU A 82 12.14 -16.53 -7.50
N VAL A 83 11.58 -17.26 -6.53
CA VAL A 83 10.77 -16.68 -5.44
C VAL A 83 11.62 -15.70 -4.62
N LEU A 84 12.82 -16.12 -4.18
CA LEU A 84 13.74 -15.26 -3.44
C LEU A 84 14.16 -14.03 -4.26
N LEU A 85 14.48 -14.22 -5.53
CA LEU A 85 14.82 -13.14 -6.45
C LEU A 85 13.67 -12.13 -6.57
N THR A 86 12.42 -12.60 -6.66
CA THR A 86 11.24 -11.74 -6.72
C THR A 86 11.13 -10.85 -5.49
N TYR A 87 11.38 -11.39 -4.29
CA TYR A 87 11.39 -10.59 -3.06
C TYR A 87 12.52 -9.57 -3.04
N VAL A 88 13.74 -9.96 -3.44
CA VAL A 88 14.89 -9.05 -3.51
C VAL A 88 14.65 -7.92 -4.50
N VAL A 89 14.10 -8.24 -5.68
CA VAL A 89 13.74 -7.25 -6.70
C VAL A 89 12.65 -6.33 -6.19
N TYR A 90 11.59 -6.87 -5.58
CA TYR A 90 10.51 -6.07 -5.00
C TYR A 90 11.03 -5.11 -3.93
N PHE A 91 11.89 -5.58 -3.02
CA PHE A 91 12.52 -4.75 -1.99
C PHE A 91 13.40 -3.66 -2.61
N SER A 92 14.21 -4.02 -3.61
CA SER A 92 15.06 -3.07 -4.33
C SER A 92 14.24 -1.99 -5.01
N LEU A 93 13.12 -2.38 -5.62
CA LEU A 93 12.19 -1.48 -6.29
C LEU A 93 11.46 -0.58 -5.29
N ALA A 94 11.03 -1.12 -4.15
CA ALA A 94 10.43 -0.35 -3.08
C ALA A 94 11.39 0.73 -2.54
N ILE A 95 12.66 0.39 -2.31
CA ILE A 95 13.68 1.37 -1.92
C ILE A 95 13.91 2.40 -3.04
N ALA A 96 14.04 1.96 -4.29
CA ALA A 96 14.27 2.85 -5.43
C ALA A 96 13.13 3.87 -5.65
N HIS A 97 11.89 3.51 -5.29
CA HIS A 97 10.72 4.40 -5.37
C HIS A 97 10.42 5.15 -4.08
N THR A 98 11.17 4.92 -3.00
CA THR A 98 10.98 5.68 -1.75
C THR A 98 11.62 7.07 -1.90
N PRO A 99 10.89 8.17 -1.63
CA PRO A 99 11.47 9.51 -1.63
C PRO A 99 12.57 9.65 -0.57
N SER A 100 13.45 10.65 -0.73
CA SER A 100 14.51 10.92 0.25
C SER A 100 13.96 11.06 1.67
N PHE A 101 14.66 10.56 2.68
CA PHE A 101 14.24 10.68 4.09
C PHE A 101 14.09 12.13 4.55
N SER A 102 14.74 13.07 3.88
CA SER A 102 14.63 14.50 4.16
C SER A 102 13.46 15.18 3.46
N ASP A 103 12.76 14.46 2.57
CA ASP A 103 11.60 14.99 1.85
C ASP A 103 10.31 14.78 2.65
N VAL A 104 9.52 15.84 2.78
CA VAL A 104 8.23 15.82 3.45
C VAL A 104 7.21 14.94 2.71
N SER A 105 7.41 14.70 1.42
CA SER A 105 6.60 13.80 0.60
C SER A 105 6.67 12.33 1.06
N ALA A 106 7.68 11.95 1.85
CA ALA A 106 7.77 10.62 2.47
C ALA A 106 6.70 10.39 3.55
N ILE A 107 6.19 11.47 4.15
CA ILE A 107 5.22 11.43 5.26
C ILE A 107 3.85 11.93 4.79
N ILE A 108 3.81 12.85 3.82
CA ILE A 108 2.60 13.52 3.37
C ILE A 108 2.25 13.06 1.96
N ASP A 109 0.99 12.66 1.75
CA ASP A 109 0.50 12.27 0.44
C ASP A 109 0.03 13.47 -0.40
N SER A 110 -0.35 13.22 -1.66
CA SER A 110 -0.85 14.28 -2.56
C SER A 110 -2.23 14.84 -2.18
N LYS A 111 -2.88 14.28 -1.16
CA LYS A 111 -4.21 14.69 -0.68
C LYS A 111 -4.14 15.49 0.62
N GLY A 112 -2.96 15.63 1.23
CA GLY A 112 -2.74 16.46 2.42
C GLY A 112 -3.19 17.91 2.20
N HIS A 113 -4.01 18.42 3.10
CA HIS A 113 -4.55 19.77 3.01
C HIS A 113 -3.55 20.78 3.60
N LEU A 114 -2.54 21.14 2.80
CA LEU A 114 -1.48 22.08 3.19
C LEU A 114 -1.75 23.49 2.65
N PRO A 115 -1.39 24.54 3.40
CA PRO A 115 -1.49 25.91 2.91
C PRO A 115 -0.39 26.21 1.87
N ALA A 116 -0.65 27.14 0.94
CA ALA A 116 0.27 27.48 -0.14
C ALA A 116 1.67 27.91 0.35
N PRO A 117 2.76 27.45 -0.30
CA PRO A 117 4.14 27.64 0.18
C PRO A 117 4.66 29.08 0.10
N ASP A 118 4.03 29.96 -0.68
CA ASP A 118 4.54 31.31 -0.98
C ASP A 118 4.26 32.37 0.10
N ALA A 119 3.66 31.99 1.25
CA ALA A 119 3.32 32.93 2.31
C ALA A 119 4.31 32.88 3.48
N SER A 120 4.68 34.06 4.02
CA SER A 120 5.39 34.18 5.30
C SER A 120 4.54 33.56 6.42
N ASN A 121 5.01 32.45 7.00
CA ASN A 121 4.35 31.64 8.03
C ASN A 121 2.87 31.31 7.70
N PRO A 122 2.63 30.40 6.74
CA PRO A 122 1.30 30.16 6.17
C PRO A 122 0.28 29.62 7.18
N TYR A 123 0.74 29.03 8.29
CA TYR A 123 -0.09 28.56 9.40
C TYR A 123 -0.48 29.67 10.40
N LEU A 124 0.26 30.79 10.45
CA LEU A 124 0.03 31.89 11.41
C LEU A 124 -0.87 33.00 10.85
N ARG A 125 -1.11 33.04 9.53
CA ARG A 125 -1.95 34.05 8.88
C ARG A 125 -3.40 34.09 9.39
N HIS A 126 -3.86 32.99 9.97
CA HIS A 126 -5.21 32.85 10.54
C HIS A 126 -5.23 32.74 12.07
N ALA A 127 -4.11 33.04 12.75
CA ALA A 127 -4.01 33.02 14.21
C ALA A 127 -4.56 34.30 14.88
N GLY A 128 -5.18 35.21 14.12
CA GLY A 128 -5.80 36.42 14.64
C GLY A 128 -7.05 36.10 15.46
N ALA A 129 -7.30 36.87 16.53
CA ALA A 129 -8.38 36.63 17.50
C ALA A 129 -9.81 36.68 16.91
N SER A 130 -9.98 37.10 15.65
CA SER A 130 -11.28 37.34 15.02
C SER A 130 -11.51 36.54 13.72
N THR A 131 -10.67 35.56 13.39
CA THR A 131 -10.78 34.80 12.14
C THR A 131 -10.82 33.30 12.44
N VAL A 132 -11.82 32.58 11.93
CA VAL A 132 -11.85 31.12 11.99
C VAL A 132 -10.87 30.58 10.95
N PRO A 133 -9.78 29.87 11.34
CA PRO A 133 -8.86 29.30 10.39
C PRO A 133 -9.53 28.20 9.56
N GLU A 134 -9.19 28.15 8.28
CA GLU A 134 -9.48 26.98 7.44
C GLU A 134 -8.72 25.75 7.99
N LEU A 135 -9.33 24.57 7.85
CA LEU A 135 -8.84 23.33 8.45
C LEU A 135 -7.66 22.78 7.63
N TYR A 136 -6.43 23.02 8.08
CA TYR A 136 -5.21 22.50 7.46
C TYR A 136 -4.58 21.35 8.25
N ASP A 137 -3.95 20.42 7.54
CA ASP A 137 -3.09 19.41 8.12
C ASP A 137 -1.76 20.07 8.54
N ILE A 138 -1.38 19.89 9.81
CA ILE A 138 -0.11 20.43 10.33
C ILE A 138 0.93 19.30 10.33
N PRO A 139 2.05 19.45 9.59
CA PRO A 139 3.08 18.43 9.57
C PRO A 139 3.64 18.14 10.97
N ILE A 140 3.80 16.86 11.32
CA ILE A 140 4.28 16.43 12.63
C ILE A 140 5.66 17.03 12.98
N GLY A 141 6.51 17.29 11.98
CA GLY A 141 7.80 17.95 12.18
C GLY A 141 7.68 19.39 12.72
N ILE A 142 6.66 20.13 12.27
CA ILE A 142 6.35 21.48 12.78
C ILE A 142 5.84 21.38 14.21
N VAL A 143 4.90 20.46 14.49
CA VAL A 143 4.37 20.25 15.85
C VAL A 143 5.50 19.91 16.82
N ASN A 144 6.36 18.96 16.44
CA ASN A 144 7.49 18.52 17.27
C ASN A 144 8.46 19.69 17.54
N ARG A 145 8.79 20.48 16.52
CA ARG A 145 9.66 21.65 16.66
C ARG A 145 9.06 22.74 17.55
N VAL A 146 7.75 22.98 17.49
CA VAL A 146 7.09 23.98 18.33
C VAL A 146 6.98 23.50 19.78
N LEU A 147 6.59 22.24 19.99
CA LEU A 147 6.36 21.68 21.32
C LEU A 147 7.66 21.37 22.07
N TYR A 148 8.66 20.84 21.36
CA TYR A 148 9.91 20.33 21.94
C TYR A 148 11.17 21.05 21.45
N GLY A 149 11.04 22.09 20.62
CA GLY A 149 12.19 22.84 20.13
C GLY A 149 12.93 23.60 21.24
N PRO A 150 14.18 24.01 20.99
CA PRO A 150 14.95 24.82 21.93
C PRO A 150 14.17 26.09 22.28
N ARG A 151 13.84 26.27 23.56
CA ARG A 151 13.26 27.53 24.02
C ARG A 151 14.36 28.58 24.04
N VAL A 152 14.20 29.63 23.24
CA VAL A 152 15.03 30.83 23.38
C VAL A 152 14.61 31.50 24.69
N ASN A 153 15.38 31.30 25.75
CA ASN A 153 15.21 32.06 26.99
C ASN A 153 15.55 33.52 26.70
N CYS A 154 14.51 34.34 26.55
CA CYS A 154 14.63 35.78 26.34
C CYS A 154 14.84 36.49 27.68
N ASP A 155 15.85 36.09 28.46
CA ASP A 155 16.15 36.70 29.76
C ASP A 155 17.46 37.49 29.80
N THR A 156 18.22 37.58 28.70
CA THR A 156 19.54 38.24 28.71
C THR A 156 19.59 39.62 28.04
N ARG A 157 18.48 40.14 27.49
CA ARG A 157 18.48 41.45 26.81
C ARG A 157 18.24 42.65 27.73
N THR A 158 17.78 42.44 28.96
CA THR A 158 17.43 43.54 29.87
C THR A 158 18.60 44.00 30.74
N GLU A 159 19.62 43.15 30.96
CA GLU A 159 20.76 43.54 31.82
C GLU A 159 21.80 44.43 31.12
N SER A 160 21.91 44.38 29.78
CA SER A 160 22.86 45.25 29.06
C SER A 160 22.40 46.71 28.97
N HIS A 161 21.11 46.99 29.13
CA HIS A 161 20.57 48.35 29.12
C HIS A 161 20.58 49.03 30.50
N LEU A 162 20.55 48.27 31.60
CA LEU A 162 20.58 48.83 32.96
C LEU A 162 22.00 49.21 33.41
N ASN A 163 23.05 48.56 32.88
CA ASN A 163 24.43 48.89 33.23
C ASN A 163 24.99 50.13 32.52
N THR A 164 24.36 50.62 31.44
CA THR A 164 24.79 51.86 30.75
C THR A 164 24.27 53.13 31.42
N VAL A 165 23.18 53.07 32.18
CA VAL A 165 22.60 54.24 32.87
C VAL A 165 23.23 54.49 34.24
N LYS A 166 24.03 53.55 34.76
CA LYS A 166 24.67 53.65 36.09
C LYS A 166 26.06 54.30 36.08
N TYR A 167 26.60 54.63 34.90
CA TYR A 167 27.92 55.25 34.73
C TYR A 167 27.88 56.58 33.95
N MET A 168 26.73 57.26 33.95
CA MET A 168 26.60 58.63 33.44
C MET A 168 25.96 59.54 34.48
#